data_AF-A0AAU9JHH8-F1
#
_entry.id   AF-A0AAU9JHH8-F1
#
_cell.length_a   1.000
_cell.length_b   1.000
_cell.length_c   1.000
_cell.angle_alpha   90.00
_cell.angle_beta   90.00
_cell.angle_gamma   90.00
#
_symmetry.space_group_name_H-M   'P 1'
#
loop_
_entity.id
_entity.type
_entity.pdbx_description
1 polymer ?
#
loop_
_entity_poly.entity_id
_entity_poly.type
_entity_poly.pdbx_seq_one_letter_code
_entity_poly.pdbx_strand_id
1 'polypeptide(L)'
;MITLIFSLFITTESCQLSTLAKGKCVSSSTLPLDFCSNKVGDQVCIPLSYDNWPEWNVSAKDSAIRDAYIASLEKRLTEEIDGKVQIVFTRNSECVKIYKEIMCKANFPSCDGNNTYLPCNNLCDFFQSVCYIQDNPCDTLNSTYEYMKKCSFSFILSVSLYFLYI
;
A
#
# COMPACT_ATOMS: atom_id res chain seq x y z
N MET A 1 -9.48 48.35 23.80
CA MET A 1 -9.79 47.50 22.64
C MET A 1 -8.67 46.48 22.53
N ILE A 2 -8.87 45.24 22.96
CA ILE A 2 -7.84 44.20 23.04
C ILE A 2 -7.95 43.33 21.79
N THR A 3 -6.95 43.40 20.91
CA THR A 3 -6.86 42.56 19.71
C THR A 3 -6.28 41.21 20.10
N LEU A 4 -7.14 40.18 20.23
CA LEU A 4 -6.70 38.80 20.42
C LEU A 4 -6.15 38.26 19.10
N ILE A 5 -4.82 38.19 18.99
CA ILE A 5 -4.14 37.51 17.89
C ILE A 5 -4.18 36.02 18.21
N PHE A 6 -5.11 35.30 17.58
CA PHE A 6 -5.13 33.83 17.57
C PHE A 6 -4.00 33.35 16.65
N SER A 7 -2.84 33.04 17.23
CA SER A 7 -1.79 32.31 16.54
C SER A 7 -2.28 30.89 16.26
N LEU A 8 -2.68 30.62 15.01
CA LEU A 8 -2.85 29.25 14.52
C LEU A 8 -1.48 28.56 14.54
N PHE A 9 -1.22 27.78 15.58
CA PHE A 9 -0.14 26.81 15.55
C PHE A 9 -0.49 25.76 14.50
N ILE A 10 0.12 25.87 13.31
CA ILE A 10 0.07 24.82 12.30
C ILE A 10 0.94 23.68 12.85
N THR A 11 0.32 22.68 13.46
CA THR A 11 0.99 21.45 13.83
C THR A 11 1.31 20.69 12.55
N THR A 12 2.57 20.71 12.12
CA THR A 12 3.03 19.84 11.04
C THR A 12 3.14 18.42 11.59
N GLU A 13 2.10 17.61 11.39
CA GLU A 13 2.06 16.21 11.78
C GLU A 13 3.03 15.40 10.92
N SER A 14 4.13 14.96 11.54
CA SER A 14 5.14 14.12 10.90
C SER A 14 4.85 12.66 11.24
N CYS A 15 4.65 11.83 10.24
CA CYS A 15 4.49 10.40 10.43
C CYS A 15 5.83 9.70 10.23
N GLN A 16 6.10 8.68 11.03
CA GLN A 16 7.32 7.89 10.89
C GLN A 16 7.02 6.65 10.03
N LEU A 17 7.54 6.63 8.81
CA LEU A 17 7.60 5.43 7.98
C LEU A 17 8.90 4.75 8.37
N SER A 18 8.84 3.88 9.37
CA SER A 18 9.97 3.09 9.83
C SER A 18 11.18 3.85 10.39
N THR A 19 12.27 3.13 10.66
CA THR A 19 13.51 3.68 11.22
C THR A 19 14.22 4.67 10.31
N LEU A 20 13.82 4.84 9.03
CA LEU A 20 14.62 5.61 8.06
C LEU A 20 13.87 6.69 7.27
N ALA A 21 12.56 6.61 7.08
CA ALA A 21 11.84 7.60 6.28
C ALA A 21 10.94 8.49 7.14
N LYS A 22 11.26 9.79 7.15
CA LYS A 22 10.31 10.80 7.64
C LYS A 22 9.20 10.97 6.60
N GLY A 23 7.96 10.97 7.05
CA GLY A 23 6.80 11.28 6.24
C GLY A 23 6.00 12.43 6.82
N LYS A 24 4.96 12.82 6.07
CA LYS A 24 3.96 13.79 6.47
C LYS A 24 2.58 13.16 6.37
N CYS A 25 1.75 13.36 7.38
CA CYS A 25 0.34 13.04 7.30
C CYS A 25 -0.36 14.04 6.38
N VAL A 26 -1.03 13.51 5.36
CA VAL A 26 -1.77 14.31 4.39
C VAL A 26 -3.18 13.74 4.28
N SER A 27 -4.18 14.62 4.19
CA SER A 27 -5.54 14.16 3.95
C SER A 27 -5.64 13.51 2.58
N SER A 28 -6.16 12.29 2.52
CA SER A 28 -6.34 11.54 1.27
C SER A 28 -7.22 12.27 0.27
N SER A 29 -8.19 13.06 0.75
CA SER A 29 -9.05 13.92 -0.08
C SER A 29 -8.31 15.01 -0.87
N THR A 30 -7.09 15.37 -0.44
CA THR A 30 -6.25 16.38 -1.09
C THR A 30 -5.24 15.78 -2.07
N LEU A 31 -5.15 14.44 -2.11
CA LEU A 31 -4.20 13.72 -2.95
C LEU A 31 -4.86 13.30 -4.27
N PRO A 32 -4.12 13.36 -5.40
CA PRO A 32 -4.62 12.90 -6.70
C PRO A 32 -4.53 11.37 -6.81
N LEU A 33 -5.36 10.66 -6.02
CA LEU A 33 -5.45 9.20 -6.03
C LEU A 33 -6.66 8.76 -6.87
N ASP A 34 -6.41 8.18 -8.06
CA ASP A 34 -7.47 7.66 -8.91
C ASP A 34 -7.77 6.20 -8.58
N PHE A 35 -6.72 5.41 -8.34
CA PHE A 35 -6.81 3.99 -8.08
C PHE A 35 -7.08 3.70 -6.60
N CYS A 36 -6.32 4.30 -5.67
CA CYS A 36 -6.40 3.97 -4.24
C CYS A 36 -7.35 4.84 -3.40
N SER A 37 -8.00 5.87 -3.96
CA SER A 37 -8.83 6.83 -3.22
C SER A 37 -9.84 6.20 -2.25
N ASN A 38 -10.53 5.14 -2.67
CA ASN A 38 -11.55 4.48 -1.86
C ASN A 38 -11.04 3.32 -0.99
N LYS A 39 -9.72 3.14 -0.90
CA LYS A 39 -9.07 2.06 -0.14
C LYS A 39 -8.16 2.54 0.97
N VAL A 40 -7.88 3.83 1.02
CA VAL A 40 -7.04 4.46 2.05
C VAL A 40 -7.91 5.15 3.10
N GLY A 41 -7.34 5.42 4.27
CA GLY A 41 -8.02 6.20 5.32
C GLY A 41 -8.08 7.70 5.01
N ASP A 42 -8.67 8.47 5.91
CA ASP A 42 -8.82 9.93 5.77
C ASP A 42 -7.47 10.67 5.76
N GLN A 43 -6.50 10.16 6.52
CA GLN A 43 -5.12 10.62 6.54
C GLN A 43 -4.19 9.48 6.15
N VAL A 44 -3.26 9.78 5.25
CA VAL A 44 -2.23 8.84 4.81
C VAL A 44 -0.84 9.44 5.01
N CYS A 45 0.11 8.57 5.32
CA CYS A 45 1.49 8.96 5.50
C CYS A 45 2.23 8.97 4.15
N ILE A 46 2.72 10.15 3.76
CA ILE A 46 3.47 10.38 2.53
C ILE A 46 4.94 10.62 2.86
N PRO A 47 5.89 9.82 2.35
CA PRO A 47 7.31 10.04 2.60
C PRO A 47 7.77 11.42 2.09
N LEU A 48 8.70 12.06 2.80
CA LEU A 48 9.31 13.33 2.40
C LEU A 48 10.49 13.14 1.44
N SER A 49 11.26 12.06 1.64
CA SER A 49 12.39 11.63 0.80
C SER A 49 12.41 10.10 0.61
N TYR A 50 12.42 9.58 -0.62
CA TYR A 50 12.40 8.20 -1.02
C TYR A 50 12.82 8.03 -2.49
N ASP A 51 13.98 7.42 -2.73
CA ASP A 51 14.65 7.38 -4.05
C ASP A 51 13.89 6.61 -5.12
N ASN A 52 13.00 5.71 -4.71
CA ASN A 52 12.29 4.82 -5.63
C ASN A 52 10.84 5.29 -5.91
N TRP A 53 10.47 6.53 -5.55
CA TRP A 53 9.18 7.10 -5.94
C TRP A 53 9.26 7.69 -7.35
N PRO A 54 8.44 7.24 -8.32
CA PRO A 54 8.46 7.78 -9.67
C PRO A 54 8.19 9.29 -9.62
N GLU A 55 9.18 10.08 -10.07
CA GLU A 55 9.07 11.54 -10.23
C GLU A 55 8.61 12.29 -8.97
N TRP A 56 8.71 11.68 -7.78
CA TRP A 56 8.19 12.28 -6.55
C TRP A 56 6.70 12.61 -6.55
N ASN A 57 5.94 11.91 -7.40
CA ASN A 57 4.56 12.25 -7.69
C ASN A 57 3.61 11.20 -7.13
N VAL A 58 2.73 11.60 -6.22
CA VAL A 58 1.71 10.74 -5.60
C VAL A 58 0.81 10.09 -6.66
N SER A 59 0.44 10.82 -7.71
CA SER A 59 -0.37 10.29 -8.82
C SER A 59 0.40 9.25 -9.64
N ALA A 60 1.69 9.49 -9.89
CA ALA A 60 2.54 8.52 -10.58
C ALA A 60 2.72 7.24 -9.74
N LYS A 61 2.87 7.37 -8.41
CA LYS A 61 2.91 6.23 -7.50
C LYS A 61 1.59 5.46 -7.51
N ASP A 62 0.44 6.14 -7.43
CA ASP A 62 -0.88 5.51 -7.47
C ASP A 62 -1.11 4.74 -8.79
N SER A 63 -0.68 5.30 -9.92
CA SER A 63 -0.67 4.62 -11.21
C SER A 63 0.24 3.39 -11.22
N ALA A 64 1.45 3.49 -10.68
CA ALA A 64 2.36 2.34 -10.59
C ALA A 64 1.78 1.21 -9.71
N ILE A 65 1.04 1.54 -8.65
CA ILE A 65 0.34 0.55 -7.82
C ILE A 65 -0.78 -0.13 -8.60
N ARG A 66 -1.56 0.62 -9.39
CA ARG A 66 -2.59 0.07 -10.29
C ARG A 66 -1.99 -0.93 -11.27
N ASP A 67 -0.90 -0.54 -11.93
CA ASP A 67 -0.28 -1.36 -12.98
C ASP A 67 0.31 -2.66 -12.36
N ALA A 68 0.96 -2.55 -11.20
CA ALA A 68 1.44 -3.72 -10.45
C ALA A 68 0.30 -4.64 -9.98
N TYR A 69 -0.82 -4.06 -9.54
CA TYR A 69 -2.02 -4.83 -9.17
C TYR A 69 -2.61 -5.60 -10.35
N ILE A 70 -2.75 -4.95 -11.52
CA ILE A 70 -3.25 -5.60 -12.74
C ILE A 70 -2.32 -6.74 -13.16
N ALA A 71 -1.01 -6.47 -13.26
CA ALA A 71 -0.03 -7.48 -13.64
C ALA A 71 -0.04 -8.70 -12.69
N SER A 72 -0.16 -8.46 -11.38
CA SER A 72 -0.25 -9.55 -10.40
C SER A 72 -1.54 -10.34 -10.52
N LEU A 73 -2.68 -9.69 -10.79
CA LEU A 73 -3.95 -10.38 -11.03
C LEU A 73 -3.89 -11.23 -12.30
N GLU A 74 -3.43 -10.67 -13.42
CA GLU A 74 -3.34 -11.37 -14.71
C GLU A 74 -2.45 -12.60 -14.61
N LYS A 75 -1.29 -12.46 -13.96
CA LYS A 75 -0.40 -13.59 -13.69
C LYS A 75 -1.10 -14.66 -12.88
N ARG A 76 -1.73 -14.29 -11.77
CA ARG A 76 -2.42 -15.25 -10.90
C ARG A 76 -3.59 -15.93 -11.61
N LEU A 77 -4.39 -15.19 -12.38
CA LEU A 77 -5.50 -15.74 -13.15
C LEU A 77 -5.00 -16.73 -14.22
N THR A 78 -3.88 -16.43 -14.87
CA THR A 78 -3.24 -17.36 -15.82
C THR A 78 -2.82 -18.65 -15.12
N GLU A 79 -2.19 -18.56 -13.94
CA GLU A 79 -1.84 -19.72 -13.13
C GLU A 79 -3.08 -20.54 -12.68
N GLU A 80 -4.19 -19.88 -12.36
CA GLU A 80 -5.46 -20.55 -12.00
C GLU A 80 -6.07 -21.29 -13.20
N ILE A 81 -6.07 -20.68 -14.38
CA ILE A 81 -6.61 -21.27 -15.62
C ILE A 81 -5.76 -22.46 -16.06
N ASP A 82 -4.43 -22.35 -15.93
CA ASP A 82 -3.48 -23.42 -16.23
C ASP A 82 -3.53 -24.58 -15.21
N GLY A 83 -4.29 -24.43 -14.12
CA GLY A 83 -4.35 -25.41 -13.03
C GLY A 83 -3.05 -25.52 -12.21
N LYS A 84 -2.17 -24.52 -12.30
CA LYS A 84 -0.91 -24.45 -11.55
C LYS A 84 -1.13 -24.11 -10.08
N VAL A 85 -2.23 -23.40 -9.78
CA VAL A 85 -2.61 -22.97 -8.44
C VAL A 85 -4.11 -23.13 -8.23
N GLN A 86 -4.56 -23.13 -6.97
CA GLN A 86 -5.98 -23.19 -6.64
C GLN A 86 -6.75 -21.96 -7.17
N ILE A 87 -7.96 -22.21 -7.69
CA ILE A 87 -8.87 -21.18 -8.21
C ILE A 87 -9.44 -20.36 -7.06
N VAL A 88 -9.00 -19.11 -6.94
CA VAL A 88 -9.40 -18.18 -5.88
C VAL A 88 -9.97 -16.92 -6.50
N PHE A 89 -9.19 -16.18 -7.29
CA PHE A 89 -9.59 -14.90 -7.84
C PHE A 89 -10.73 -15.03 -8.84
N THR A 90 -10.74 -16.09 -9.64
CA THR A 90 -11.80 -16.34 -10.63
C THR A 90 -13.16 -16.60 -9.96
N ARG A 91 -13.18 -17.10 -8.72
CA ARG A 91 -14.40 -17.49 -8.00
C ARG A 91 -14.85 -16.48 -6.95
N ASN A 92 -13.93 -15.65 -6.44
CA ASN A 92 -14.22 -14.74 -5.35
C ASN A 92 -13.81 -13.29 -5.68
N SER A 93 -14.78 -12.50 -6.14
CA SER A 93 -14.57 -11.07 -6.39
C SER A 93 -14.22 -10.27 -5.12
N GLU A 94 -14.57 -10.77 -3.93
CA GLU A 94 -14.21 -10.13 -2.65
C GLU A 94 -12.72 -10.26 -2.36
N CYS A 95 -12.14 -11.42 -2.69
CA CYS A 95 -10.71 -11.64 -2.60
C CYS A 95 -9.92 -10.61 -3.45
N VAL A 96 -10.39 -10.33 -4.66
CA VAL A 96 -9.82 -9.30 -5.54
C VAL A 96 -9.94 -7.89 -4.92
N LYS A 97 -11.07 -7.57 -4.29
CA LYS A 97 -11.27 -6.28 -3.60
C LYS A 97 -10.32 -6.10 -2.41
N ILE A 98 -10.11 -7.15 -1.62
CA ILE A 98 -9.21 -7.10 -0.46
C ILE A 98 -7.75 -7.05 -0.93
N TYR A 99 -7.41 -7.76 -2.01
CA TYR A 99 -6.09 -7.66 -2.62
C TYR A 99 -5.75 -6.22 -3.01
N LYS A 100 -6.70 -5.51 -3.64
CA LYS A 100 -6.55 -4.08 -3.93
C LYS A 100 -6.34 -3.26 -2.66
N GLU A 101 -7.13 -3.54 -1.62
CA GLU A 101 -7.05 -2.83 -0.35
C GLU A 101 -5.68 -2.98 0.32
N ILE A 102 -5.12 -4.18 0.33
CA ILE A 102 -3.78 -4.46 0.84
C ILE A 102 -2.74 -3.67 0.06
N MET A 103 -2.79 -3.75 -1.27
CA MET A 103 -1.86 -3.03 -2.15
C MET A 103 -1.90 -1.52 -1.89
N CYS A 104 -3.08 -0.94 -1.76
CA CYS A 104 -3.24 0.48 -1.49
C CYS A 104 -2.78 0.87 -0.08
N LYS A 105 -3.23 0.18 0.97
CA LYS A 105 -2.88 0.51 2.36
C LYS A 105 -1.41 0.24 2.69
N ALA A 106 -0.76 -0.70 2.00
CA ALA A 106 0.69 -0.93 2.15
C ALA A 106 1.52 0.22 1.56
N ASN A 107 1.02 0.89 0.52
CA ASN A 107 1.72 2.00 -0.14
C ASN A 107 1.31 3.39 0.38
N PHE A 108 0.11 3.51 0.93
CA PHE A 108 -0.45 4.71 1.55
C PHE A 108 -0.99 4.37 2.93
N PRO A 109 -0.12 4.05 3.90
CA PRO A 109 -0.56 3.62 5.22
C PRO A 109 -1.27 4.77 5.93
N SER A 110 -2.33 4.42 6.65
CA SER A 110 -3.07 5.40 7.43
C SER A 110 -2.18 6.00 8.52
N CYS A 111 -2.45 7.24 8.89
CA CYS A 111 -1.83 7.85 10.05
C CYS A 111 -2.83 8.60 10.93
N ASP A 112 -2.49 8.75 12.20
CA ASP A 112 -3.23 9.53 13.20
C ASP A 112 -2.21 10.37 13.98
N GLY A 113 -2.12 11.66 13.66
CA GLY A 113 -1.07 12.55 14.14
C GLY A 113 0.33 12.08 13.74
N ASN A 114 1.13 11.64 14.71
CA ASN A 114 2.51 11.19 14.46
C ASN A 114 2.65 9.67 14.25
N ASN A 115 1.56 8.92 14.39
CA ASN A 115 1.57 7.47 14.32
C ASN A 115 1.18 6.98 12.92
N THR A 116 1.98 6.10 12.34
CA THR A 116 1.64 5.40 11.10
C THR A 116 1.18 3.99 11.45
N TYR A 117 0.05 3.56 10.88
CA TYR A 117 -0.48 2.21 11.08
C TYR A 117 -0.31 1.40 9.80
N LEU A 118 0.64 0.48 9.82
CA LEU A 118 0.76 -0.55 8.79
C LEU A 118 -0.20 -1.70 9.12
N PRO A 119 -1.03 -2.15 8.17
CA PRO A 119 -2.06 -3.14 8.43
C PRO A 119 -1.54 -4.60 8.51
N CYS A 120 -0.25 -4.82 8.81
CA CYS A 120 0.46 -6.07 8.49
C CYS A 120 -0.21 -7.34 9.08
N ASN A 121 -0.79 -7.32 10.29
CA ASN A 121 -1.38 -8.54 10.89
C ASN A 121 -2.86 -8.73 10.51
N ASN A 122 -3.73 -7.79 10.89
CA ASN A 122 -5.18 -7.99 10.74
C ASN A 122 -5.64 -8.07 9.28
N LEU A 123 -4.94 -7.43 8.34
CA LEU A 123 -5.33 -7.42 6.94
C LEU A 123 -4.83 -8.67 6.19
N CYS A 124 -3.69 -9.24 6.59
CA CYS A 124 -3.21 -10.54 6.13
C CYS A 124 -4.17 -11.66 6.57
N ASP A 125 -4.56 -11.66 7.85
CA ASP A 125 -5.49 -12.65 8.39
C ASP A 125 -6.87 -12.54 7.71
N PHE A 126 -7.33 -11.30 7.47
CA PHE A 126 -8.56 -11.05 6.74
C PHE A 126 -8.48 -11.56 5.30
N PHE A 127 -7.38 -11.29 4.59
CA PHE A 127 -7.16 -11.80 3.24
C PHE A 127 -7.16 -13.33 3.19
N GLN A 128 -6.46 -13.99 4.12
CA GLN A 128 -6.49 -15.45 4.25
C GLN A 128 -7.90 -15.99 4.39
N SER A 129 -8.68 -15.40 5.31
CA SER A 129 -10.04 -15.85 5.59
C SER A 129 -10.98 -15.71 4.39
N VAL A 130 -10.81 -14.66 3.58
CA VAL A 130 -11.69 -14.42 2.42
C VAL A 130 -11.21 -15.17 1.17
N CYS A 131 -9.90 -15.31 0.99
CA CYS A 131 -9.33 -15.93 -0.20
C CYS A 131 -9.13 -17.45 -0.08
N TYR A 132 -9.37 -18.03 1.11
CA TYR A 132 -9.21 -19.46 1.37
C TYR A 132 -7.86 -20.03 0.91
N ILE A 133 -6.80 -19.23 1.03
CA ILE A 133 -5.43 -19.66 0.72
C ILE A 133 -4.91 -20.35 1.98
N GLN A 134 -4.75 -21.68 1.92
CA GLN A 134 -4.30 -22.50 3.06
C GLN A 134 -2.82 -22.25 3.39
N ASP A 135 -2.02 -21.92 2.38
CA ASP A 135 -0.71 -21.32 2.60
C ASP A 135 -0.93 -19.88 3.01
N ASN A 136 -0.24 -19.41 4.06
CA ASN A 136 -0.27 -18.00 4.41
C ASN A 136 0.11 -17.21 3.14
N PRO A 137 -0.80 -16.46 2.50
CA PRO A 137 -0.54 -15.71 1.30
C PRO A 137 0.47 -14.61 1.56
N CYS A 138 0.65 -14.21 2.82
CA CYS A 138 1.74 -13.35 3.23
C CYS A 138 3.08 -14.13 3.20
N ASP A 139 3.11 -15.44 3.46
CA ASP A 139 4.28 -16.30 3.21
C ASP A 139 4.49 -16.67 1.72
N THR A 140 3.45 -16.86 0.89
CA THR A 140 3.62 -17.12 -0.57
C THR A 140 3.89 -15.87 -1.38
N LEU A 141 3.54 -14.71 -0.81
CA LEU A 141 4.22 -13.46 -1.08
C LEU A 141 5.71 -13.55 -0.70
N ASN A 142 6.39 -14.69 -0.51
CA ASN A 142 7.79 -14.78 -0.03
C ASN A 142 8.82 -13.96 -0.80
N SER A 143 8.64 -13.70 -2.10
CA SER A 143 9.44 -12.69 -2.83
C SER A 143 9.14 -11.25 -2.41
N THR A 144 7.92 -11.02 -1.95
CA THR A 144 7.35 -9.81 -1.33
C THR A 144 7.36 -9.87 0.22
N TYR A 145 7.75 -10.97 0.88
CA TYR A 145 7.67 -11.18 2.33
C TYR A 145 9.04 -11.05 2.97
N GLU A 146 10.16 -11.41 2.32
CA GLU A 146 11.45 -10.79 2.65
C GLU A 146 11.37 -9.25 2.53
N TYR A 147 10.45 -8.77 1.69
CA TYR A 147 10.08 -7.36 1.46
C TYR A 147 9.13 -6.77 2.52
N MET A 148 8.16 -7.54 3.04
CA MET A 148 7.19 -7.10 4.05
C MET A 148 7.60 -7.46 5.50
N LYS A 149 8.46 -8.45 5.71
CA LYS A 149 9.09 -8.78 7.02
C LYS A 149 10.02 -7.65 7.48
N LYS A 150 10.39 -6.78 6.55
CA LYS A 150 10.81 -5.40 6.77
C LYS A 150 9.61 -4.44 6.62
N CYS A 151 8.55 -4.54 7.44
CA CYS A 151 7.53 -3.47 7.60
C CYS A 151 8.18 -2.15 8.13
N SER A 152 9.52 -2.07 8.14
CA SER A 152 10.38 -0.90 8.31
C SER A 152 11.37 -0.59 7.15
N PHE A 153 11.30 -1.26 5.99
CA PHE A 153 12.25 -1.01 4.91
C PHE A 153 11.62 -1.28 3.53
N SER A 154 11.16 -0.19 2.94
CA SER A 154 11.31 0.10 1.53
C SER A 154 10.59 -0.81 0.49
N PHE A 155 9.32 -0.52 0.20
CA PHE A 155 8.45 -1.28 -0.73
C PHE A 155 8.72 -1.09 -2.24
N ILE A 156 9.91 -0.65 -2.70
CA ILE A 156 10.04 -0.23 -4.12
C ILE A 156 11.34 -0.63 -4.84
N LEU A 157 11.80 -1.87 -4.67
CA LEU A 157 12.83 -2.43 -5.55
C LEU A 157 12.35 -3.67 -6.34
N SER A 158 11.21 -4.28 -6.01
CA SER A 158 10.73 -5.50 -6.66
C SER A 158 9.91 -5.23 -7.91
N VAL A 159 9.27 -4.06 -8.02
CA VAL A 159 8.58 -3.66 -9.26
C VAL A 159 9.61 -3.27 -10.32
N SER A 160 10.69 -2.56 -9.96
CA SER A 160 11.76 -2.18 -10.90
C SER A 160 12.58 -3.38 -11.41
N LEU A 161 12.72 -4.45 -10.62
CA LEU A 161 13.37 -5.69 -11.08
C LEU A 161 12.50 -6.50 -12.05
N TYR A 162 11.17 -6.39 -11.98
CA TYR A 162 10.28 -7.02 -12.96
C TYR A 162 10.28 -6.31 -14.32
N PHE A 163 10.51 -4.99 -14.37
CA PHE A 163 10.67 -4.24 -15.62
C PHE A 163 12.06 -4.35 -16.27
N LEU A 164 13.03 -5.02 -15.62
CA LEU A 164 14.35 -5.29 -16.18
C LEU A 164 14.47 -6.69 -16.83
N TYR A 165 13.41 -7.52 -16.74
CA TYR A 165 13.38 -8.90 -17.25
C TYR A 165 12.21 -9.17 -18.23
N ILE A 166 11.60 -8.11 -18.76
CA ILE A 166 10.70 -8.11 -19.93
C ILE A 166 11.30 -7.13 -20.94
#